data_AF-A0A388TAP2-F1
#
_entry.id   AF-A0A388TAP2-F1
#
_cell.length_a   1.000
_cell.length_b   1.000
_cell.length_c   1.000
_cell.angle_alpha   90.00
_cell.angle_beta   90.00
_cell.angle_gamma   90.00
#
_symmetry.space_group_name_H-M   'P 1'
#
loop_
_entity.id
_entity.type
_entity.pdbx_description
1 polymer ?
#
loop_
_entity_poly.entity_id
_entity_poly.type
_entity_poly.pdbx_seq_one_letter_code
_entity_poly.pdbx_strand_id
1 'polypeptide(L)'
;MRQFWRDLRTMPFHVYKKVMDRVYNVLMYATLVVVLFPIFWMVFNAFMNNNDIVQGKIFFQRAPTNVLFTEKVGGKLLVCTRDGSVNYLDLDTGKLLRRRRFKTNNTNYVSDDKYIWLSSADKGLIRVDKETFAVKKIRVKWNAKLDFNKISKTLLAVDPQNNKVWLTLGYLDYDKIFEFDRETMQLRNVYQVLSQMPDFFDKFSIGNIYYHGGRLYVATNLGVVVINAAELVQEKIIEHPDFENSDIRYLAYDEAADTLFMNSFSKVYAYRGGALRQIYSTADLDYFVQIGYMTVSDAGLILGTGNGFTRIAKTGRHLEDITTPLFDNVNKKGKLINKGVYVNSDVNYAQVIGERIYVATSVGRAAIYNLQTGQVEKTYLMDKAGYFNVFWRNFIDLFYNIDFGLYVRNSFIICGVTAFFSMILATITAYALVRFKFPGNRFLSTAVLSTQMIPGVMMLIPVYIMFIKITEATGIPMKGTVAGLVFVYAAFFLPFSIWILRGFFASIPLALEEAATLDGCTPFQIFYKISLPLSMPGIVATGIYIFLQAWDELVFAWVLTSAHTMTIPVGIRLFVGNFQNRYDLLMAASTVATIPVMIMFILLQKQIVSGLTSGAVKD
;
A
#
# COMPACT_ATOMS: atom_id res chain seq x y z
N MET A 1 -26.18 2.27 -39.41
CA MET A 1 -24.70 2.43 -39.57
C MET A 1 -24.22 2.22 -41.01
N ARG A 2 -24.39 1.07 -41.66
CA ARG A 2 -23.93 0.86 -43.07
C ARG A 2 -24.52 1.86 -44.08
N GLN A 3 -25.80 2.22 -43.93
CA GLN A 3 -26.48 3.25 -44.76
C GLN A 3 -25.76 4.60 -44.68
N PHE A 4 -25.62 5.14 -43.46
CA PHE A 4 -24.90 6.39 -43.17
C PHE A 4 -23.51 6.47 -43.84
N TRP A 5 -22.73 5.39 -43.83
CA TRP A 5 -21.42 5.35 -44.50
C TRP A 5 -21.47 5.32 -46.04
N ARG A 6 -22.56 4.82 -46.65
CA ARG A 6 -22.80 4.98 -48.09
C ARG A 6 -23.18 6.42 -48.40
N ASP A 7 -24.14 6.97 -47.66
CA ASP A 7 -24.68 8.31 -47.89
C ASP A 7 -23.58 9.38 -47.74
N LEU A 8 -22.71 9.23 -46.72
CA LEU A 8 -21.57 10.13 -46.49
C LEU A 8 -20.58 10.17 -47.68
N ARG A 9 -20.34 9.04 -48.35
CA ARG A 9 -19.45 8.95 -49.53
C ARG A 9 -20.04 9.59 -50.79
N THR A 10 -21.35 9.85 -50.81
CA THR A 10 -22.02 10.54 -51.92
C THR A 10 -22.12 12.06 -51.75
N MET A 11 -21.68 12.59 -50.60
CA MET A 11 -21.67 14.03 -50.33
C MET A 11 -20.51 14.76 -51.04
N PRO A 12 -20.65 16.07 -51.31
CA PRO A 12 -19.54 16.88 -51.83
C PRO A 12 -18.28 16.77 -50.97
N PHE A 13 -17.10 16.72 -51.60
CA PHE A 13 -15.82 16.47 -50.92
C PHE A 13 -15.57 17.37 -49.71
N HIS A 14 -15.95 18.65 -49.77
CA HIS A 14 -15.79 19.57 -48.64
C HIS A 14 -16.66 19.20 -47.42
N VAL A 15 -17.85 18.63 -47.64
CA VAL A 15 -18.75 18.17 -46.57
C VAL A 15 -18.20 16.88 -45.98
N TYR A 16 -17.85 15.92 -46.84
CA TYR A 16 -17.22 14.66 -46.43
C TYR A 16 -15.98 14.90 -45.58
N LYS A 17 -15.04 15.74 -46.05
CA LYS A 17 -13.82 16.11 -45.31
C LYS A 17 -14.15 16.72 -43.94
N LYS A 18 -15.04 17.72 -43.89
CA LYS A 18 -15.42 18.41 -42.64
C LYS A 18 -16.14 17.51 -41.63
N VAL A 19 -16.87 16.49 -42.08
CA VAL A 19 -17.45 15.45 -41.20
C VAL A 19 -16.36 14.47 -40.74
N MET A 20 -15.50 13.99 -41.63
CA MET A 20 -14.41 13.09 -41.28
C MET A 20 -13.43 13.72 -40.28
N ASP A 21 -13.05 15.00 -40.46
CA ASP A 21 -12.21 15.76 -39.53
C ASP A 21 -12.84 15.80 -38.11
N ARG A 22 -14.17 15.97 -38.01
CA ARG A 22 -14.88 15.88 -36.71
C ARG A 22 -14.85 14.46 -36.13
N VAL A 23 -15.04 13.43 -36.95
CA VAL A 23 -14.97 12.03 -36.51
C VAL A 23 -13.56 11.67 -36.01
N TYR A 24 -12.51 12.09 -36.73
CA TYR A 24 -11.13 11.92 -36.30
C TYR A 24 -10.84 12.64 -34.98
N ASN A 25 -11.29 13.89 -34.83
CA ASN A 25 -11.13 14.64 -33.58
C ASN A 25 -11.86 13.95 -32.40
N VAL A 26 -13.10 13.48 -32.59
CA VAL A 26 -13.85 12.75 -31.54
C VAL A 26 -13.16 11.44 -31.16
N LEU A 27 -12.67 10.66 -32.14
CA LEU A 27 -11.91 9.44 -31.90
C LEU A 27 -10.57 9.72 -31.20
N MET A 28 -9.88 10.80 -31.57
CA MET A 28 -8.64 11.24 -30.94
C MET A 28 -8.89 11.63 -29.47
N TYR A 29 -9.92 12.43 -29.18
CA TYR A 29 -10.27 12.79 -27.79
C TYR A 29 -10.71 11.57 -26.98
N ALA A 30 -11.50 10.65 -27.56
CA ALA A 30 -11.90 9.42 -26.88
C ALA A 30 -10.67 8.54 -26.55
N THR A 31 -9.75 8.38 -27.51
CA THR A 31 -8.49 7.67 -27.30
C THR A 31 -7.65 8.34 -26.21
N LEU A 32 -7.52 9.67 -26.26
CA LEU A 32 -6.77 10.45 -25.28
C LEU A 32 -7.36 10.34 -23.87
N VAL A 33 -8.69 10.34 -23.71
CA VAL A 33 -9.35 10.07 -22.42
C VAL A 33 -9.08 8.64 -21.95
N VAL A 34 -9.18 7.64 -22.82
CA VAL A 34 -8.91 6.23 -22.47
C VAL A 34 -7.45 6.00 -22.08
N VAL A 35 -6.49 6.71 -22.70
CA VAL A 35 -5.06 6.64 -22.38
C VAL A 35 -4.71 7.42 -21.11
N LEU A 36 -5.30 8.60 -20.89
CA LEU A 36 -5.01 9.42 -19.71
C LEU A 36 -5.76 8.95 -18.45
N PHE A 37 -6.90 8.27 -18.57
CA PHE A 37 -7.67 7.83 -17.40
C PHE A 37 -6.88 6.87 -16.48
N PRO A 38 -6.18 5.83 -16.97
CA PRO A 38 -5.28 5.02 -16.16
C PRO A 38 -4.19 5.85 -15.46
N ILE A 39 -3.57 6.80 -16.15
CA ILE A 39 -2.50 7.66 -15.60
C ILE A 39 -3.05 8.54 -14.48
N PHE A 40 -4.19 9.20 -14.71
CA PHE A 40 -4.90 9.96 -13.68
C PHE A 40 -5.28 9.09 -12.48
N TRP A 41 -5.75 7.87 -12.74
CA TRP A 41 -6.09 6.89 -11.71
C TRP A 41 -4.87 6.44 -10.90
N MET A 42 -3.72 6.23 -11.54
CA MET A 42 -2.45 5.89 -10.88
C MET A 42 -1.96 7.05 -10.01
N VAL A 43 -1.95 8.28 -10.55
CA VAL A 43 -1.59 9.50 -9.81
C VAL A 43 -2.51 9.68 -8.59
N PHE A 44 -3.82 9.55 -8.79
CA PHE A 44 -4.82 9.64 -7.72
C PHE A 44 -4.58 8.59 -6.63
N ASN A 45 -4.36 7.33 -6.99
CA ASN A 45 -4.12 6.27 -6.00
C ASN A 45 -2.74 6.36 -5.33
N ALA A 46 -1.71 6.88 -6.01
CA ALA A 46 -0.40 7.15 -5.41
C ALA A 46 -0.50 8.14 -4.24
N PHE A 47 -1.46 9.06 -4.30
CA PHE A 47 -1.78 9.99 -3.19
C PHE A 47 -2.65 9.39 -2.09
N MET A 48 -3.17 8.16 -2.24
CA MET A 48 -4.04 7.52 -1.26
C MET A 48 -3.27 6.45 -0.49
N ASN A 49 -3.24 6.58 0.84
CA ASN A 49 -2.71 5.52 1.71
C ASN A 49 -3.84 4.52 2.03
N ASN A 50 -3.95 3.42 1.28
CA ASN A 50 -4.99 2.43 1.54
C ASN A 50 -4.69 1.01 1.00
N ASN A 51 -4.35 0.08 1.89
CA ASN A 51 -4.22 -1.35 1.58
C ASN A 51 -5.56 -2.03 1.26
N ASP A 52 -6.71 -1.43 1.60
CA ASP A 52 -8.02 -2.07 1.44
C ASP A 52 -8.58 -2.03 0.01
N ILE A 53 -8.13 -1.07 -0.82
CA ILE A 53 -8.55 -0.92 -2.23
C ILE A 53 -8.22 -2.21 -3.03
N VAL A 54 -7.15 -2.87 -2.62
CA VAL A 54 -6.63 -4.15 -3.14
C VAL A 54 -7.63 -5.29 -3.04
N GLN A 55 -8.39 -5.35 -1.94
CA GLN A 55 -9.29 -6.47 -1.64
C GLN A 55 -10.66 -6.34 -2.33
N GLY A 56 -10.77 -5.49 -3.38
CA GLY A 56 -12.01 -5.26 -4.12
C GLY A 56 -13.09 -4.51 -3.33
N LYS A 57 -12.77 -4.00 -2.13
CA LYS A 57 -13.67 -3.17 -1.32
C LYS A 57 -13.39 -1.70 -1.58
N ILE A 58 -14.09 -1.10 -2.55
CA ILE A 58 -14.68 0.27 -2.51
C ILE A 58 -15.42 0.54 -3.83
N PHE A 59 -16.75 0.55 -3.77
CA PHE A 59 -17.55 1.48 -4.58
C PHE A 59 -17.42 2.86 -3.95
N PHE A 60 -17.24 3.95 -4.74
CA PHE A 60 -17.40 5.40 -4.46
C PHE A 60 -17.80 5.91 -3.05
N GLN A 61 -17.28 5.34 -1.98
CA GLN A 61 -17.66 5.58 -0.61
C GLN A 61 -16.39 5.73 0.21
N ARG A 62 -16.28 6.85 0.91
CA ARG A 62 -15.21 7.12 1.87
C ARG A 62 -15.12 5.94 2.84
N ALA A 63 -13.91 5.41 3.03
CA ALA A 63 -13.67 4.37 4.03
C ALA A 63 -14.25 4.81 5.39
N PRO A 64 -15.02 3.95 6.07
CA PRO A 64 -15.59 4.29 7.36
C PRO A 64 -14.47 4.35 8.40
N THR A 65 -14.48 5.38 9.24
CA THR A 65 -13.45 5.56 10.27
C THR A 65 -13.54 4.44 11.30
N ASN A 66 -12.41 3.78 11.60
CA ASN A 66 -12.32 2.71 12.60
C ASN A 66 -13.06 3.09 13.88
N VAL A 67 -13.94 2.22 14.37
CA VAL A 67 -14.50 2.33 15.72
C VAL A 67 -13.46 1.77 16.67
N LEU A 68 -12.95 2.60 17.58
CA LEU A 68 -11.91 2.21 18.53
C LEU A 68 -12.49 1.76 19.87
N PHE A 69 -13.66 2.27 20.24
CA PHE A 69 -14.30 2.00 21.53
C PHE A 69 -15.83 2.05 21.40
N THR A 70 -16.52 1.20 22.15
CA THR A 70 -18.00 1.20 22.21
C THR A 70 -18.47 0.78 23.59
N GLU A 71 -19.56 1.39 24.07
CA GLU A 71 -20.07 1.15 25.43
C GLU A 71 -21.60 1.23 25.42
N LYS A 72 -22.29 0.36 26.16
CA LYS A 72 -23.73 0.50 26.39
C LYS A 72 -23.99 1.53 27.49
N VAL A 73 -24.75 2.57 27.20
CA VAL A 73 -25.15 3.60 28.17
C VAL A 73 -26.68 3.70 28.19
N GLY A 74 -27.32 2.91 29.06
CA GLY A 74 -28.77 2.77 29.13
C GLY A 74 -29.36 2.21 27.82
N GLY A 75 -30.36 2.89 27.27
CA GLY A 75 -30.95 2.58 25.94
C GLY A 75 -30.15 3.10 24.74
N LYS A 76 -28.89 3.52 24.94
CA LYS A 76 -28.03 4.12 23.90
C LYS A 76 -26.75 3.32 23.76
N LEU A 77 -26.20 3.29 22.56
CA LEU A 77 -24.86 2.79 22.28
C LEU A 77 -23.91 3.98 22.09
N LEU A 78 -22.93 4.11 22.97
CA LEU A 78 -21.80 5.00 22.78
C LEU A 78 -20.83 4.37 21.78
N VAL A 79 -20.40 5.14 20.78
CA VAL A 79 -19.48 4.68 19.74
C VAL A 79 -18.44 5.77 19.43
N CYS A 80 -17.17 5.41 19.62
CA CYS A 80 -16.02 6.32 19.53
C CYS A 80 -15.09 5.90 18.38
N THR A 81 -14.75 6.83 17.49
CA THR A 81 -14.01 6.56 16.25
C THR A 81 -12.61 7.19 16.21
N ARG A 82 -11.73 6.63 15.37
CA ARG A 82 -10.31 7.00 15.24
C ARG A 82 -10.03 8.46 14.85
N ASP A 83 -11.01 9.16 14.28
CA ASP A 83 -10.94 10.61 13.95
C ASP A 83 -11.30 11.53 15.13
N GLY A 84 -11.46 10.98 16.33
CA GLY A 84 -11.90 11.74 17.50
C GLY A 84 -13.39 12.01 17.52
N SER A 85 -14.24 11.21 16.87
CA SER A 85 -15.69 11.39 17.00
C SER A 85 -16.27 10.54 18.13
N VAL A 86 -17.09 11.18 18.97
CA VAL A 86 -17.88 10.57 20.03
C VAL A 86 -19.35 10.62 19.58
N ASN A 87 -19.99 9.46 19.46
CA ASN A 87 -21.34 9.32 18.91
C ASN A 87 -22.23 8.58 19.90
N TYR A 88 -23.44 9.06 20.15
CA TYR A 88 -24.51 8.25 20.72
C TYR A 88 -25.45 7.79 19.61
N LEU A 89 -25.62 6.48 19.51
CA LEU A 89 -26.65 5.84 18.71
C LEU A 89 -27.79 5.38 19.61
N ASP A 90 -28.98 5.38 19.05
CA ASP A 90 -30.14 4.70 19.60
C ASP A 90 -29.97 3.19 19.46
N LEU A 91 -30.17 2.42 20.54
CA LEU A 91 -29.85 0.99 20.54
C LEU A 91 -30.88 0.17 19.73
N ASP A 92 -32.14 0.60 19.69
CA ASP A 92 -33.23 -0.14 19.02
C ASP A 92 -33.34 0.19 17.53
N THR A 93 -33.11 1.45 17.13
CA THR A 93 -33.18 1.91 15.73
C THR A 93 -31.82 2.05 15.05
N GLY A 94 -30.72 2.19 15.81
CA GLY A 94 -29.39 2.51 15.28
C GLY A 94 -29.22 3.95 14.80
N LYS A 95 -30.23 4.80 14.98
CA LYS A 95 -30.20 6.21 14.57
C LYS A 95 -29.20 7.01 15.40
N LEU A 96 -28.46 7.91 14.76
CA LEU A 96 -27.58 8.85 15.44
C LEU A 96 -28.40 9.84 16.29
N LEU A 97 -28.23 9.78 17.61
CA LEU A 97 -28.86 10.68 18.57
C LEU A 97 -28.01 11.94 18.82
N ARG A 98 -26.69 11.77 18.97
CA ARG A 98 -25.78 12.88 19.29
C ARG A 98 -24.38 12.62 18.75
N ARG A 99 -23.67 13.67 18.32
CA ARG A 99 -22.31 13.58 17.77
C ARG A 99 -21.44 14.76 18.21
N ARG A 100 -20.21 14.49 18.64
CA ARG A 100 -19.09 15.43 18.67
C ARG A 100 -18.01 14.89 17.74
N ARG A 101 -17.37 15.76 16.96
CA ARG A 101 -16.18 15.42 16.15
C ARG A 101 -15.04 16.32 16.56
N PHE A 102 -13.88 15.74 16.91
CA PHE A 102 -12.70 16.52 17.29
C PHE A 102 -11.64 16.64 16.20
N LYS A 103 -11.70 15.79 15.15
CA LYS A 103 -10.74 15.74 14.02
C LYS A 103 -9.30 15.57 14.52
N THR A 104 -9.04 14.40 15.08
CA THR A 104 -7.79 14.06 15.76
C THR A 104 -7.02 12.96 15.03
N ASN A 105 -5.73 12.82 15.35
CA ASN A 105 -4.91 11.65 15.01
C ASN A 105 -4.54 10.82 16.26
N ASN A 106 -4.03 9.60 16.03
CA ASN A 106 -3.52 8.64 17.04
C ASN A 106 -4.29 8.67 18.37
N THR A 107 -5.60 8.45 18.25
CA THR A 107 -6.57 8.67 19.32
C THR A 107 -6.88 7.41 20.10
N ASN A 108 -7.04 7.52 21.41
CA ASN A 108 -7.49 6.44 22.28
C ASN A 108 -8.60 6.94 23.22
N TYR A 109 -9.38 6.01 23.76
CA TYR A 109 -10.59 6.27 24.54
C TYR A 109 -10.66 5.38 25.77
N VAL A 110 -11.18 5.95 26.86
CA VAL A 110 -11.55 5.21 28.06
C VAL A 110 -12.74 5.93 28.72
N SER A 111 -13.56 5.19 29.45
CA SER A 111 -14.77 5.68 30.09
C SER A 111 -14.73 5.49 31.61
N ASP A 112 -15.25 6.46 32.35
CA ASP A 112 -15.74 6.27 33.72
C ASP A 112 -17.26 6.47 33.75
N ASP A 113 -17.89 6.36 34.92
CA ASP A 113 -19.36 6.45 35.06
C ASP A 113 -19.96 7.73 34.48
N LYS A 114 -19.21 8.84 34.50
CA LYS A 114 -19.70 10.18 34.13
C LYS A 114 -19.07 10.73 32.86
N TYR A 115 -17.85 10.33 32.53
CA TYR A 115 -17.04 10.93 31.48
C TYR A 115 -16.47 9.91 30.51
N ILE A 116 -16.22 10.41 29.30
CA ILE A 116 -15.44 9.77 28.25
C ILE A 116 -14.17 10.59 28.11
N TRP A 117 -13.03 9.94 28.31
CA TRP A 117 -11.71 10.54 28.17
C TRP A 117 -11.13 10.13 26.82
N LEU A 118 -10.63 11.09 26.08
CA LEU A 118 -10.05 10.95 24.76
C LEU A 118 -8.63 11.51 24.80
N SER A 119 -7.63 10.68 24.51
CA SER A 119 -6.26 11.11 24.26
C SER A 119 -6.03 11.22 22.77
N SER A 120 -5.34 12.28 22.35
CA SER A 120 -4.91 12.47 20.97
C SER A 120 -3.52 13.07 20.97
N ALA A 121 -2.70 12.66 20.01
CA ALA A 121 -1.42 13.29 19.76
C ALA A 121 -1.60 14.79 19.47
N ASP A 122 -2.41 15.17 18.47
CA ASP A 122 -2.55 16.56 18.03
C ASP A 122 -3.47 17.46 18.88
N LYS A 123 -4.35 16.90 19.73
CA LYS A 123 -5.28 17.69 20.58
C LYS A 123 -5.07 17.51 22.09
N GLY A 124 -4.18 16.63 22.54
CA GLY A 124 -3.99 16.31 23.95
C GLY A 124 -5.19 15.57 24.55
N LEU A 125 -5.44 15.80 25.84
CA LEU A 125 -6.53 15.14 26.58
C LEU A 125 -7.84 15.94 26.45
N ILE A 126 -8.94 15.25 26.16
CA ILE A 126 -10.28 15.81 26.06
C ILE A 126 -11.22 15.00 26.95
N ARG A 127 -11.99 15.69 27.80
CA ARG A 127 -13.07 15.10 28.59
C ARG A 127 -14.42 15.43 27.95
N VAL A 128 -15.26 14.43 27.72
CA VAL A 128 -16.65 14.58 27.27
C VAL A 128 -17.58 14.02 28.35
N ASP A 129 -18.56 14.81 28.76
CA ASP A 129 -19.56 14.40 29.75
C ASP A 129 -20.64 13.50 29.11
N LYS A 130 -20.93 12.35 29.71
CA LYS A 130 -21.80 11.32 29.12
C LYS A 130 -23.25 11.77 28.99
N GLU A 131 -23.75 12.60 29.90
CA GLU A 131 -25.14 13.07 29.91
C GLU A 131 -25.31 14.35 29.09
N THR A 132 -24.55 15.39 29.46
CA THR A 132 -24.68 16.73 28.91
C THR A 132 -24.00 16.87 27.54
N PHE A 133 -23.03 15.99 27.22
CA PHE A 133 -22.16 16.08 26.03
C PHE A 133 -21.41 17.41 25.94
N ALA A 134 -21.17 18.02 27.11
CA ALA A 134 -20.24 19.10 27.32
C ALA A 134 -18.80 18.61 27.14
N VAL A 135 -17.94 19.48 26.61
CA VAL A 135 -16.55 19.14 26.26
C VAL A 135 -15.61 20.06 27.02
N LYS A 136 -14.70 19.48 27.81
CA LYS A 136 -13.58 20.20 28.42
C LYS A 136 -12.29 19.74 27.75
N LYS A 137 -11.72 20.60 26.90
CA LYS A 137 -10.39 20.37 26.31
C LYS A 137 -9.33 20.73 27.33
N ILE A 138 -8.43 19.81 27.61
CA ILE A 138 -7.37 19.98 28.60
C ILE A 138 -6.11 20.33 27.79
N ARG A 139 -5.76 21.62 27.78
CA ARG A 139 -4.48 22.07 27.26
C ARG A 139 -3.37 21.67 28.22
N VAL A 140 -3.00 20.38 28.18
CA VAL A 140 -1.67 19.99 28.64
C VAL A 140 -0.68 20.80 27.81
N LYS A 141 0.12 21.64 28.44
CA LYS A 141 1.27 22.29 27.78
C LYS A 141 2.34 21.23 27.57
N TRP A 142 2.12 20.37 26.58
CA TRP A 142 3.18 19.56 25.99
C TRP A 142 4.34 20.51 25.67
N ASN A 143 5.53 20.19 26.18
CA ASN A 143 6.68 21.07 26.10
C ASN A 143 6.89 21.50 24.64
N ALA A 144 7.13 22.79 24.39
CA ALA A 144 6.86 23.45 23.09
C ALA A 144 7.78 23.04 21.91
N LYS A 145 8.50 21.92 22.06
CA LYS A 145 9.41 21.30 21.09
C LYS A 145 8.94 19.90 20.62
N LEU A 146 7.79 19.39 21.10
CA LEU A 146 7.25 18.10 20.66
C LEU A 146 6.58 18.21 19.28
N ASP A 147 7.10 17.48 18.30
CA ASP A 147 6.47 17.33 16.99
C ASP A 147 5.33 16.30 17.06
N PHE A 148 4.08 16.77 17.08
CA PHE A 148 2.90 15.92 17.20
C PHE A 148 2.74 14.88 16.08
N ASN A 149 3.45 15.01 14.95
CA ASN A 149 3.46 13.99 13.89
C ASN A 149 4.33 12.77 14.24
N LYS A 150 5.19 12.87 15.25
CA LYS A 150 6.12 11.81 15.69
C LYS A 150 5.64 11.03 16.93
N ILE A 151 4.45 11.33 17.42
CA ILE A 151 3.80 10.56 18.50
C ILE A 151 3.21 9.28 17.89
N SER A 152 3.74 8.12 18.26
CA SER A 152 3.41 6.81 17.68
C SER A 152 2.16 6.17 18.31
N LYS A 153 2.04 6.26 19.64
CA LYS A 153 0.96 5.66 20.44
C LYS A 153 0.44 6.70 21.46
N THR A 154 -0.86 6.67 21.73
CA THR A 154 -1.43 7.25 22.97
C THR A 154 -2.29 6.17 23.63
N LEU A 155 -2.09 5.91 24.93
CA LEU A 155 -2.90 4.94 25.69
C LEU A 155 -3.42 5.59 26.97
N LEU A 156 -4.58 5.14 27.44
CA LEU A 156 -5.26 5.66 28.62
C LEU A 156 -5.72 4.54 29.54
N ALA A 157 -5.59 4.76 30.84
CA ALA A 157 -6.27 4.02 31.90
C ALA A 157 -6.94 5.02 32.87
N VAL A 158 -8.04 4.63 33.52
CA VAL A 158 -8.71 5.47 34.53
C VAL A 158 -8.70 4.73 35.85
N ASP A 159 -8.47 5.47 36.93
CA ASP A 159 -8.83 5.02 38.27
C ASP A 159 -10.27 5.48 38.53
N PRO A 160 -11.27 4.57 38.59
CA PRO A 160 -12.66 4.96 38.81
C PRO A 160 -12.88 5.59 40.19
N GLN A 161 -12.12 5.18 41.21
CA GLN A 161 -12.38 5.47 42.62
C GLN A 161 -11.64 6.73 43.12
N ASN A 162 -10.37 6.94 42.76
CA ASN A 162 -9.54 8.01 43.34
C ASN A 162 -9.34 9.25 42.46
N ASN A 163 -10.28 9.55 41.55
CA ASN A 163 -10.22 10.76 40.71
C ASN A 163 -8.90 10.95 39.91
N LYS A 164 -8.26 9.86 39.44
CA LYS A 164 -7.07 9.90 38.56
C LYS A 164 -7.34 9.35 37.14
N VAL A 165 -6.58 9.85 36.16
CA VAL A 165 -6.45 9.30 34.80
C VAL A 165 -4.98 9.16 34.47
N TRP A 166 -4.60 7.99 33.97
CA TRP A 166 -3.26 7.67 33.51
C TRP A 166 -3.20 7.75 31.99
N LEU A 167 -2.23 8.49 31.46
CA LEU A 167 -1.97 8.60 30.03
C LEU A 167 -0.55 8.13 29.76
N THR A 168 -0.32 7.47 28.62
CA THR A 168 1.03 7.32 28.06
C THR A 168 1.11 7.84 26.63
N LEU A 169 2.29 8.37 26.28
CA LEU A 169 2.64 8.85 24.94
C LEU A 169 3.98 8.23 24.54
N GLY A 170 4.02 7.61 23.37
CA GLY A 170 5.25 7.18 22.71
C GLY A 170 5.73 8.21 21.69
N TYR A 171 6.99 8.63 21.79
CA TYR A 171 7.59 9.63 20.92
C TYR A 171 9.08 9.33 20.72
N LEU A 172 9.53 9.18 19.47
CA LEU A 172 10.94 8.96 19.09
C LEU A 172 11.69 8.07 20.11
N ASP A 173 11.23 6.82 20.18
CA ASP A 173 11.88 5.72 20.90
C ASP A 173 11.90 5.82 22.44
N TYR A 174 11.07 6.70 23.03
CA TYR A 174 10.73 6.64 24.45
C TYR A 174 9.21 6.76 24.72
N ASP A 175 8.74 6.01 25.72
CA ASP A 175 7.40 6.14 26.30
C ASP A 175 7.47 6.86 27.67
N LYS A 176 6.47 7.70 27.95
CA LYS A 176 6.29 8.32 29.28
C LYS A 176 4.88 8.09 29.79
N ILE A 177 4.75 7.90 31.10
CA ILE A 177 3.47 7.80 31.80
C ILE A 177 3.20 9.12 32.54
N PHE A 178 1.95 9.56 32.47
CA PHE A 178 1.48 10.86 32.91
C PHE A 178 0.30 10.65 33.86
N GLU A 179 0.44 11.14 35.09
CA GLU A 179 -0.65 11.19 36.06
C GLU A 179 -1.47 12.47 35.85
N PHE A 180 -2.76 12.34 35.61
CA PHE A 180 -3.69 13.44 35.47
C PHE A 180 -4.80 13.37 36.53
N ASP A 181 -5.05 14.48 37.20
CA ASP A 181 -6.04 14.60 38.26
C ASP A 181 -7.40 15.08 37.71
N ARG A 182 -8.48 14.35 38.03
CA ARG A 182 -9.84 14.60 37.50
C ARG A 182 -10.54 15.81 38.15
N GLU A 183 -10.10 16.26 39.32
CA GLU A 183 -10.68 17.39 40.06
C GLU A 183 -10.00 18.71 39.71
N THR A 184 -8.69 18.80 39.99
CA THR A 184 -7.83 19.96 39.72
C THR A 184 -7.61 20.17 38.23
N MET A 185 -7.77 19.11 37.42
CA MET A 185 -7.55 19.09 35.97
C MET A 185 -6.11 19.45 35.59
N GLN A 186 -5.15 19.07 36.43
CA GLN A 186 -3.72 19.29 36.24
C GLN A 186 -2.97 17.97 36.04
N LEU A 187 -1.85 18.08 35.32
CA LEU A 187 -0.84 17.03 35.26
C LEU A 187 -0.06 17.06 36.58
N ARG A 188 -0.12 15.98 37.37
CA ARG A 188 0.56 15.89 38.67
C ARG A 188 1.98 15.38 38.53
N ASN A 189 2.14 14.21 37.91
CA ASN A 189 3.41 13.49 37.86
C ASN A 189 3.75 13.00 36.45
N VAL A 190 5.05 12.93 36.14
CA VAL A 190 5.59 12.32 34.93
C VAL A 190 6.49 11.16 35.35
N TYR A 191 5.98 9.94 35.19
CA TYR A 191 6.78 8.74 35.41
C TYR A 191 7.46 8.35 34.09
N GLN A 192 8.78 8.43 34.08
CA GLN A 192 9.59 7.69 33.12
C GLN A 192 9.72 6.27 33.68
N VAL A 193 9.47 5.25 32.86
CA VAL A 193 9.72 3.85 33.25
C VAL A 193 11.24 3.66 33.32
N LEU A 194 11.81 4.01 34.47
CA LEU A 194 13.24 3.89 34.76
C LEU A 194 13.51 2.44 35.18
N SER A 195 14.08 1.67 34.27
CA SER A 195 14.82 0.46 34.67
C SER A 195 15.99 0.85 35.56
N GLN A 196 16.37 -0.04 36.48
CA GLN A 196 17.62 0.10 37.25
C GLN A 196 18.87 -0.26 36.44
N MET A 197 18.80 -0.19 35.10
CA MET A 197 19.86 -0.60 34.17
C MET A 197 20.15 0.55 33.18
N PRO A 198 21.35 1.18 33.23
CA PRO A 198 21.72 2.29 32.35
C PRO A 198 21.87 1.93 30.86
N ASP A 199 22.08 0.65 30.53
CA ASP A 199 22.24 0.18 29.14
C ASP A 199 20.93 -0.27 28.47
N PHE A 200 19.78 -0.04 29.13
CA PHE A 200 18.46 -0.55 28.73
C PHE A 200 17.65 0.42 27.84
N PHE A 201 18.22 1.57 27.48
CA PHE A 201 17.46 2.72 26.96
C PHE A 201 17.11 2.69 25.46
N ASP A 202 17.60 1.72 24.67
CA ASP A 202 17.40 1.69 23.21
C ASP A 202 16.12 0.97 22.73
N LYS A 203 15.42 0.19 23.58
CA LYS A 203 14.31 -0.69 23.13
C LYS A 203 13.19 -0.90 24.15
N PHE A 204 12.43 0.14 24.45
CA PHE A 204 11.14 -0.01 25.16
C PHE A 204 9.94 0.44 24.33
N SER A 205 8.93 -0.42 24.27
CA SER A 205 7.60 -0.09 23.79
C SER A 205 6.54 -0.49 24.81
N ILE A 206 5.76 0.48 25.27
CA ILE A 206 4.54 0.23 26.04
C ILE A 206 3.46 -0.28 25.07
N GLY A 207 3.01 -1.50 25.31
CA GLY A 207 1.94 -2.15 24.56
C GLY A 207 0.56 -1.80 25.11
N ASN A 208 0.42 -1.74 26.44
CA ASN A 208 -0.82 -1.38 27.13
C ASN A 208 -0.57 -0.79 28.53
N ILE A 209 -1.53 -0.05 29.07
CA ILE A 209 -1.60 0.34 30.49
C ILE A 209 -2.98 -0.01 31.04
N TYR A 210 -3.02 -0.63 32.21
CA TYR A 210 -4.26 -1.06 32.86
C TYR A 210 -4.21 -0.73 34.35
N TYR A 211 -5.31 -0.22 34.90
CA TYR A 211 -5.40 0.13 36.32
C TYR A 211 -6.42 -0.76 37.02
N HIS A 212 -6.05 -1.33 38.16
CA HIS A 212 -6.97 -2.06 39.04
C HIS A 212 -6.42 -2.16 40.47
N GLY A 213 -7.30 -2.09 41.48
CA GLY A 213 -6.96 -2.43 42.87
C GLY A 213 -5.82 -1.61 43.48
N GLY A 214 -5.71 -0.32 43.17
CA GLY A 214 -4.61 0.54 43.63
C GLY A 214 -3.29 0.34 42.88
N ARG A 215 -3.25 -0.49 41.84
CA ARG A 215 -2.06 -0.81 41.03
C ARG A 215 -2.22 -0.39 39.58
N LEU A 216 -1.14 0.14 39.01
CA LEU A 216 -1.00 0.39 37.59
C LEU A 216 -0.11 -0.70 36.98
N TYR A 217 -0.67 -1.45 36.04
CA TYR A 217 -0.01 -2.50 35.29
C TYR A 217 0.42 -1.94 33.93
N VAL A 218 1.72 -1.94 33.67
CA VAL A 218 2.33 -1.38 32.45
C VAL A 218 2.90 -2.53 31.64
N ALA A 219 2.26 -2.86 30.53
CA ALA A 219 2.71 -3.89 29.60
C ALA A 219 3.80 -3.34 28.68
N THR A 220 4.98 -3.95 28.71
CA THR A 220 6.14 -3.62 27.88
C THR A 220 6.56 -4.81 27.01
N ASN A 221 7.49 -4.60 26.08
CA ASN A 221 8.15 -5.64 25.27
C ASN A 221 9.13 -6.55 26.04
N LEU A 222 9.22 -6.43 27.36
CA LEU A 222 10.04 -7.27 28.25
C LEU A 222 9.22 -7.91 29.39
N GLY A 223 7.98 -7.45 29.64
CA GLY A 223 7.15 -7.94 30.73
C GLY A 223 6.13 -6.90 31.22
N VAL A 224 5.38 -7.25 32.27
CA VAL A 224 4.42 -6.34 32.91
C VAL A 224 5.02 -5.75 34.19
N VAL A 225 5.27 -4.44 34.19
CA VAL A 225 5.70 -3.70 35.38
C VAL A 225 4.47 -3.38 36.22
N VAL A 226 4.52 -3.71 37.52
CA VAL A 226 3.45 -3.42 38.48
C VAL A 226 3.89 -2.25 39.35
N ILE A 227 3.13 -1.17 39.31
CA ILE A 227 3.42 0.09 40.01
C ILE A 227 2.32 0.33 41.04
N ASN A 228 2.70 0.67 42.28
CA ASN A 228 1.75 1.14 43.28
C ASN A 228 1.23 2.53 42.88
N ALA A 229 -0.08 2.70 42.65
CA ALA A 229 -0.61 3.95 42.12
C ALA A 229 -0.83 5.06 43.16
N ALA A 230 -0.58 4.78 44.44
CA ALA A 230 -0.57 5.78 45.51
C ALA A 230 0.84 6.36 45.70
N GLU A 231 1.85 5.48 45.80
CA GLU A 231 3.25 5.86 46.08
C GLU A 231 4.10 6.07 44.81
N LEU A 232 3.63 5.58 43.65
CA LEU A 232 4.31 5.59 42.35
C LEU A 232 5.65 4.81 42.34
N VAL A 233 5.78 3.85 43.25
CA VAL A 233 6.91 2.93 43.36
C VAL A 233 6.63 1.65 42.57
N GLN A 234 7.65 1.13 41.88
CA GLN A 234 7.59 -0.19 41.26
C GLN A 234 7.53 -1.27 42.36
N GLU A 235 6.43 -2.03 42.41
CA GLU A 235 6.29 -3.16 43.33
C GLU A 235 7.04 -4.40 42.81
N LYS A 236 6.95 -4.68 41.50
CA LYS A 236 7.53 -5.87 40.86
C LYS A 236 7.46 -5.79 39.33
N ILE A 237 8.22 -6.67 38.66
CA ILE A 237 8.10 -6.95 37.23
C ILE A 237 7.64 -8.40 37.06
N ILE A 238 6.72 -8.64 36.13
CA ILE A 238 6.26 -9.98 35.73
C ILE A 238 6.89 -10.28 34.37
N GLU A 239 7.88 -11.16 34.37
CA GLU A 239 8.70 -11.49 33.19
C GLU A 239 8.42 -12.93 32.73
N HIS A 240 8.60 -13.18 31.43
CA HIS A 240 8.51 -14.50 30.81
C HIS A 240 9.29 -14.51 29.50
N PRO A 241 9.98 -15.60 29.11
CA PRO A 241 10.73 -15.65 27.84
C PRO A 241 9.88 -15.36 26.60
N ASP A 242 8.62 -15.79 26.58
CA ASP A 242 7.68 -15.48 25.48
C ASP A 242 7.29 -13.98 25.38
N PHE A 243 7.65 -13.14 26.35
CA PHE A 243 7.42 -11.69 26.28
C PHE A 243 8.58 -10.96 25.60
N GLU A 244 9.78 -11.54 25.58
CA GLU A 244 10.96 -10.92 25.00
C GLU A 244 10.77 -10.70 23.50
N ASN A 245 10.87 -9.44 23.04
CA ASN A 245 10.55 -9.01 21.67
C ASN A 245 9.07 -9.15 21.25
N SER A 246 8.16 -9.37 22.21
CA SER A 246 6.72 -9.45 21.98
C SER A 246 6.01 -8.26 22.65
N ASP A 247 5.32 -7.41 21.87
CA ASP A 247 4.40 -6.40 22.42
C ASP A 247 3.28 -7.12 23.21
N ILE A 248 3.26 -7.02 24.54
CA ILE A 248 2.10 -7.42 25.36
C ILE A 248 0.96 -6.42 25.07
N ARG A 249 -0.08 -6.86 24.37
CA ARG A 249 -1.10 -5.95 23.80
C ARG A 249 -2.32 -5.72 24.66
N TYR A 250 -2.70 -6.69 25.50
CA TYR A 250 -3.92 -6.65 26.30
C TYR A 250 -3.65 -7.12 27.72
N LEU A 251 -4.23 -6.40 28.67
CA LEU A 251 -4.26 -6.71 30.09
C LEU A 251 -5.73 -6.72 30.53
N ALA A 252 -6.12 -7.68 31.34
CA ALA A 252 -7.44 -7.73 31.96
C ALA A 252 -7.34 -8.36 33.35
N TYR A 253 -8.18 -7.96 34.30
CA TYR A 253 -8.12 -8.45 35.67
C TYR A 253 -9.45 -9.05 36.10
N ASP A 254 -9.41 -10.17 36.81
CA ASP A 254 -10.59 -10.85 37.37
C ASP A 254 -10.58 -10.75 38.90
N GLU A 255 -11.39 -9.83 39.42
CA GLU A 255 -11.49 -9.52 40.85
C GLU A 255 -11.89 -10.75 41.67
N ALA A 256 -12.82 -11.57 41.16
CA ALA A 256 -13.32 -12.75 41.86
C ALA A 256 -12.26 -13.87 42.00
N ALA A 257 -11.24 -13.88 41.14
CA ALA A 257 -10.16 -14.86 41.13
C ALA A 257 -8.81 -14.30 41.58
N ASP A 258 -8.69 -13.00 41.85
CA ASP A 258 -7.41 -12.29 42.11
C ASP A 258 -6.36 -12.59 41.02
N THR A 259 -6.78 -12.53 39.75
CA THR A 259 -5.97 -13.00 38.61
C THR A 259 -5.82 -11.92 37.54
N LEU A 260 -4.57 -11.62 37.19
CA LEU A 260 -4.21 -10.76 36.06
C LEU A 260 -3.98 -11.62 34.81
N PHE A 261 -4.70 -11.33 33.74
CA PHE A 261 -4.47 -11.92 32.41
C PHE A 261 -3.65 -10.99 31.54
N MET A 262 -2.71 -11.56 30.80
CA MET A 262 -1.85 -10.89 29.83
C MET A 262 -1.62 -11.78 28.61
N ASN A 263 -1.49 -11.19 27.42
CA ASN A 263 -1.22 -11.95 26.20
C ASN A 263 0.14 -11.62 25.58
N SER A 264 0.79 -12.61 24.99
CA SER A 264 1.77 -12.42 23.92
C SER A 264 1.05 -12.47 22.56
N PHE A 265 1.79 -12.46 21.45
CA PHE A 265 1.21 -12.46 20.11
C PHE A 265 0.20 -13.60 19.85
N SER A 266 0.47 -14.79 20.40
CA SER A 266 -0.27 -16.04 20.16
C SER A 266 -0.70 -16.78 21.44
N LYS A 267 -0.26 -16.36 22.63
CA LYS A 267 -0.51 -17.07 23.90
C LYS A 267 -1.16 -16.14 24.94
N VAL A 268 -1.89 -16.72 25.91
CA VAL A 268 -2.41 -16.00 27.09
C VAL A 268 -1.88 -16.64 28.36
N TYR A 269 -1.54 -15.78 29.32
CA TYR A 269 -1.03 -16.15 30.63
C TYR A 269 -1.95 -15.60 31.72
N ALA A 270 -2.12 -16.39 32.77
CA ALA A 270 -2.75 -16.00 34.01
C ALA A 270 -1.66 -15.84 35.09
N TYR A 271 -1.63 -14.67 35.73
CA TYR A 271 -0.77 -14.39 36.87
C TYR A 271 -1.61 -14.30 38.15
N ARG A 272 -1.34 -15.21 39.09
CA ARG A 272 -2.08 -15.36 40.36
C ARG A 272 -1.15 -15.84 41.46
N GLY A 273 -1.21 -15.22 42.64
CA GLY A 273 -0.43 -15.67 43.81
C GLY A 273 1.09 -15.73 43.61
N GLY A 274 1.64 -14.91 42.70
CA GLY A 274 3.06 -14.91 42.35
C GLY A 274 3.46 -15.84 41.20
N ALA A 275 2.60 -16.80 40.81
CA ALA A 275 2.85 -17.71 39.71
C ALA A 275 2.25 -17.19 38.38
N LEU A 276 3.03 -17.27 37.30
CA LEU A 276 2.56 -17.08 35.93
C LEU A 276 2.34 -18.45 35.28
N ARG A 277 1.19 -18.67 34.62
CA ARG A 277 0.87 -19.91 33.89
C ARG A 277 0.29 -19.58 32.52
N GLN A 278 0.77 -20.25 31.47
CA GLN A 278 0.11 -20.24 30.17
C GLN A 278 -1.24 -20.97 30.31
N ILE A 279 -2.32 -20.34 29.85
CA ILE A 279 -3.70 -20.89 29.89
C ILE A 279 -4.32 -21.07 28.50
N TYR A 280 -3.72 -20.48 27.47
CA TYR A 280 -4.20 -20.58 26.09
C TYR A 280 -3.06 -20.35 25.10
N SER A 281 -3.14 -21.01 23.95
CA SER A 281 -2.20 -20.89 22.84
C SER A 281 -2.98 -21.03 21.53
N THR A 282 -2.65 -20.20 20.54
CA THR A 282 -3.18 -20.35 19.17
C THR A 282 -2.29 -21.21 18.28
N ALA A 283 -1.16 -21.71 18.78
CA ALA A 283 -0.32 -22.66 18.05
C ALA A 283 -0.98 -24.05 17.92
N ASP A 284 -1.97 -24.34 18.77
CA ASP A 284 -2.77 -25.57 18.75
C ASP A 284 -3.95 -25.49 17.74
N LEU A 285 -4.02 -24.40 16.97
CA LEU A 285 -4.94 -24.21 15.85
C LEU A 285 -4.17 -24.37 14.54
N ASP A 286 -4.79 -24.94 13.50
CA ASP A 286 -4.17 -25.20 12.17
C ASP A 286 -3.61 -23.97 11.43
N TYR A 287 -3.76 -22.76 11.99
CA TYR A 287 -3.30 -21.50 11.43
C TYR A 287 -2.71 -20.59 12.51
N PHE A 288 -1.70 -19.81 12.14
CA PHE A 288 -1.03 -18.85 13.02
C PHE A 288 -1.96 -17.65 13.33
N VAL A 289 -2.83 -17.80 14.33
CA VAL A 289 -3.87 -16.83 14.66
C VAL A 289 -3.38 -15.84 15.74
N GLN A 290 -3.39 -14.55 15.44
CA GLN A 290 -3.12 -13.51 16.44
C GLN A 290 -4.31 -13.31 17.39
N ILE A 291 -4.01 -13.06 18.67
CA ILE A 291 -4.98 -12.54 19.65
C ILE A 291 -5.15 -11.04 19.40
N GLY A 292 -6.34 -10.66 18.89
CA GLY A 292 -6.71 -9.29 18.55
C GLY A 292 -7.48 -8.56 19.64
N TYR A 293 -7.97 -9.25 20.67
CA TYR A 293 -8.62 -8.63 21.83
C TYR A 293 -8.67 -9.59 23.04
N MET A 294 -8.77 -9.07 24.26
CA MET A 294 -9.00 -9.85 25.48
C MET A 294 -9.80 -9.04 26.51
N THR A 295 -10.77 -9.67 27.17
CA THR A 295 -11.50 -9.10 28.31
C THR A 295 -12.02 -10.18 29.27
N VAL A 296 -12.27 -9.79 30.52
CA VAL A 296 -12.89 -10.66 31.54
C VAL A 296 -14.40 -10.41 31.59
N SER A 297 -15.16 -11.47 31.83
CA SER A 297 -16.60 -11.44 32.09
C SER A 297 -16.96 -12.34 33.27
N ASP A 298 -18.20 -12.25 33.75
CA ASP A 298 -18.74 -13.11 34.81
C ASP A 298 -18.64 -14.60 34.44
N ALA A 299 -18.85 -14.94 33.17
CA ALA A 299 -18.79 -16.30 32.64
C ALA A 299 -17.36 -16.81 32.31
N GLY A 300 -16.37 -15.92 32.30
CA GLY A 300 -14.97 -16.27 32.05
C GLY A 300 -14.21 -15.29 31.14
N LEU A 301 -13.05 -15.72 30.65
CA LEU A 301 -12.19 -14.92 29.80
C LEU A 301 -12.66 -15.01 28.34
N ILE A 302 -12.85 -13.86 27.70
CA ILE A 302 -13.25 -13.75 26.30
C ILE A 302 -12.07 -13.21 25.49
N LEU A 303 -11.65 -14.00 24.49
CA LEU A 303 -10.54 -13.70 23.58
C LEU A 303 -11.09 -13.42 22.18
N GLY A 304 -10.73 -12.27 21.61
CA GLY A 304 -10.90 -12.02 20.18
C GLY A 304 -9.71 -12.60 19.42
N THR A 305 -9.96 -13.57 18.55
CA THR A 305 -8.95 -14.22 17.70
C THR A 305 -9.33 -14.07 16.23
N GLY A 306 -8.38 -14.19 15.31
CA GLY A 306 -8.61 -14.14 13.86
C GLY A 306 -9.74 -15.06 13.35
N ASN A 307 -10.06 -16.16 14.06
CA ASN A 307 -11.12 -17.10 13.70
C ASN A 307 -12.47 -16.84 14.37
N GLY A 308 -12.54 -16.03 15.44
CA GLY A 308 -13.77 -15.84 16.22
C GLY A 308 -13.51 -15.26 17.60
N PHE A 309 -14.56 -15.04 18.38
CA PHE A 309 -14.40 -14.97 19.82
C PHE A 309 -14.29 -16.39 20.39
N THR A 310 -13.31 -16.62 21.24
CA THR A 310 -13.16 -17.86 22.03
C THR A 310 -13.46 -17.51 23.48
N ARG A 311 -14.22 -18.35 24.18
CA ARG A 311 -14.47 -18.19 25.62
C ARG A 311 -13.80 -19.32 26.39
N ILE A 312 -12.94 -18.96 27.33
CA ILE A 312 -12.43 -19.86 28.36
C ILE A 312 -13.37 -19.76 29.55
N ALA A 313 -14.04 -20.86 29.90
CA ALA A 313 -15.10 -20.88 30.89
C ALA A 313 -14.56 -20.92 32.33
N LYS A 314 -15.24 -20.24 33.27
CA LYS A 314 -14.97 -20.34 34.71
C LYS A 314 -15.58 -21.61 35.32
N THR A 315 -14.73 -22.57 35.68
CA THR A 315 -15.07 -23.72 36.54
C THR A 315 -14.75 -23.36 37.99
N GLY A 316 -15.77 -22.89 38.73
CA GLY A 316 -15.59 -22.39 40.10
C GLY A 316 -14.72 -21.13 40.16
N ARG A 317 -13.49 -21.24 40.68
CA ARG A 317 -12.49 -20.15 40.74
C ARG A 317 -11.30 -20.36 39.79
N HIS A 318 -11.43 -21.27 38.82
CA HIS A 318 -10.41 -21.62 37.85
C HIS A 318 -10.99 -21.57 36.42
N LEU A 319 -10.10 -21.57 35.42
CA LEU A 319 -10.45 -21.55 34.00
C LEU A 319 -9.94 -22.86 33.40
N GLU A 320 -10.84 -23.78 33.02
CA GLU A 320 -10.43 -25.14 32.63
C GLU A 320 -10.96 -25.61 31.27
N ASP A 321 -12.07 -25.06 30.76
CA ASP A 321 -12.64 -25.46 29.46
C ASP A 321 -12.51 -24.37 28.38
N ILE A 322 -11.86 -24.73 27.27
CA ILE A 322 -11.90 -23.97 26.00
C ILE A 322 -13.21 -24.30 25.31
N THR A 323 -14.21 -23.42 25.44
CA THR A 323 -15.47 -23.57 24.70
C THR A 323 -15.34 -22.99 23.29
N THR A 324 -15.74 -23.81 22.31
CA THR A 324 -15.90 -23.65 20.84
C THR A 324 -15.79 -22.23 20.27
N PRO A 325 -15.20 -22.05 19.06
CA PRO A 325 -15.32 -20.77 18.35
C PRO A 325 -16.78 -20.30 18.32
N LEU A 326 -17.05 -19.08 18.79
CA LEU A 326 -18.40 -18.51 18.77
C LEU A 326 -18.89 -18.22 17.34
N PHE A 327 -18.05 -18.42 16.32
CA PHE A 327 -18.33 -18.18 14.90
C PHE A 327 -17.65 -19.26 14.04
N ASP A 328 -18.44 -19.94 13.23
CA ASP A 328 -17.97 -20.97 12.29
C ASP A 328 -17.71 -20.39 10.89
N ASN A 329 -16.59 -20.82 10.26
CA ASN A 329 -16.26 -20.55 8.86
C ASN A 329 -16.16 -21.87 8.08
N VAL A 330 -17.25 -22.36 7.45
CA VAL A 330 -17.29 -23.74 6.92
C VAL A 330 -17.57 -23.87 5.41
N ASN A 331 -16.67 -24.62 4.76
CA ASN A 331 -16.72 -25.12 3.38
C ASN A 331 -15.91 -26.45 3.35
N LYS A 332 -15.98 -27.39 2.39
CA LYS A 332 -16.52 -27.38 1.03
C LYS A 332 -17.68 -28.36 0.74
N LYS A 333 -18.09 -29.20 1.70
CA LYS A 333 -19.09 -30.27 1.49
C LYS A 333 -20.35 -30.21 2.40
N GLY A 334 -20.55 -29.10 3.11
CA GLY A 334 -21.66 -28.96 4.07
C GLY A 334 -21.87 -27.54 4.59
N LYS A 335 -21.86 -26.55 3.67
CA LYS A 335 -22.20 -25.12 3.86
C LYS A 335 -22.50 -24.61 5.29
N LEU A 336 -21.83 -23.50 5.62
CA LEU A 336 -22.53 -22.22 5.53
C LEU A 336 -21.70 -21.16 4.80
N ILE A 337 -22.22 -20.69 3.67
CA ILE A 337 -21.65 -19.60 2.87
C ILE A 337 -22.73 -18.50 2.78
N ASN A 338 -22.63 -17.41 3.54
CA ASN A 338 -22.96 -16.08 3.02
C ASN A 338 -22.63 -14.87 3.92
N LYS A 339 -22.32 -13.76 3.24
CA LYS A 339 -22.51 -12.34 3.61
C LYS A 339 -22.36 -11.94 5.09
N GLY A 340 -21.17 -11.44 5.44
CA GLY A 340 -20.99 -10.47 6.53
C GLY A 340 -19.68 -10.57 7.32
N VAL A 341 -19.01 -11.71 7.24
CA VAL A 341 -17.94 -12.10 8.16
C VAL A 341 -16.63 -11.33 7.91
N TYR A 342 -15.99 -10.95 9.02
CA TYR A 342 -14.82 -10.09 9.13
C TYR A 342 -13.51 -10.90 9.09
N VAL A 343 -12.36 -10.21 9.07
CA VAL A 343 -11.08 -10.81 9.48
C VAL A 343 -10.81 -10.28 10.89
N ASN A 344 -10.88 -11.11 11.94
CA ASN A 344 -10.98 -10.62 13.32
C ASN A 344 -9.70 -9.96 13.90
N SER A 345 -8.64 -9.78 13.10
CA SER A 345 -7.67 -8.67 13.29
C SER A 345 -8.34 -7.29 13.34
N ASP A 346 -9.62 -7.21 12.97
CA ASP A 346 -10.44 -6.02 12.94
C ASP A 346 -11.06 -5.62 14.30
N VAL A 347 -11.02 -6.42 15.36
CA VAL A 347 -11.62 -6.02 16.66
C VAL A 347 -10.67 -5.07 17.42
N ASN A 348 -11.11 -3.85 17.69
CA ASN A 348 -10.32 -2.89 18.49
C ASN A 348 -10.68 -2.92 19.98
N TYR A 349 -11.96 -3.17 20.31
CA TYR A 349 -12.48 -3.17 21.67
C TYR A 349 -13.77 -3.99 21.75
N ALA A 350 -14.07 -4.58 22.91
CA ALA A 350 -15.37 -5.17 23.17
C ALA A 350 -15.79 -5.02 24.65
N GLN A 351 -17.07 -4.71 24.90
CA GLN A 351 -17.67 -4.72 26.23
C GLN A 351 -18.60 -5.92 26.36
N VAL A 352 -18.55 -6.64 27.48
CA VAL A 352 -19.45 -7.77 27.77
C VAL A 352 -20.41 -7.33 28.86
N ILE A 353 -21.72 -7.49 28.64
CA ILE A 353 -22.77 -7.18 29.62
C ILE A 353 -23.80 -8.30 29.58
N GLY A 354 -23.82 -9.13 30.63
CA GLY A 354 -24.59 -10.37 30.65
C GLY A 354 -24.24 -11.22 29.42
N GLU A 355 -25.26 -11.57 28.64
CA GLU A 355 -25.11 -12.46 27.48
C GLU A 355 -24.88 -11.72 26.15
N ARG A 356 -24.46 -10.45 26.19
CA ARG A 356 -24.19 -9.64 24.99
C ARG A 356 -22.77 -9.10 24.97
N ILE A 357 -22.10 -9.23 23.81
CA ILE A 357 -20.84 -8.55 23.50
C ILE A 357 -21.11 -7.36 22.58
N TYR A 358 -20.71 -6.15 22.99
CA TYR A 358 -20.72 -4.92 22.21
C TYR A 358 -19.32 -4.70 21.64
N VAL A 359 -19.15 -4.83 20.32
CA VAL A 359 -17.84 -4.91 19.65
C VAL A 359 -17.60 -3.68 18.78
N ALA A 360 -16.38 -3.15 18.83
CA ALA A 360 -15.88 -2.05 18.00
C ALA A 360 -14.86 -2.57 16.96
N THR A 361 -15.00 -2.19 15.68
CA THR A 361 -14.14 -2.72 14.60
C THR A 361 -13.34 -1.67 13.82
N SER A 362 -12.16 -2.08 13.33
CA SER A 362 -11.29 -1.38 12.38
C SER A 362 -12.06 -0.94 11.12
N VAL A 363 -13.00 -1.76 10.66
CA VAL A 363 -13.85 -1.52 9.48
C VAL A 363 -15.00 -0.53 9.73
N GLY A 364 -14.91 0.28 10.78
CA GLY A 364 -15.82 1.38 11.09
C GLY A 364 -17.25 0.95 11.45
N ARG A 365 -17.38 -0.20 12.12
CA ARG A 365 -18.65 -0.75 12.60
C ARG A 365 -18.63 -0.93 14.12
N ALA A 366 -19.79 -0.83 14.73
CA ALA A 366 -20.06 -1.41 16.04
C ALA A 366 -21.08 -2.55 15.87
N ALA A 367 -21.02 -3.60 16.68
CA ALA A 367 -21.93 -4.74 16.59
C ALA A 367 -22.32 -5.27 17.97
N ILE A 368 -23.50 -5.88 18.06
CA ILE A 368 -23.97 -6.63 19.24
C ILE A 368 -24.02 -8.09 18.85
N TYR A 369 -23.34 -8.93 19.62
CA TYR A 369 -23.34 -10.38 19.51
C TYR A 369 -24.02 -10.98 20.73
N ASN A 370 -24.78 -12.05 20.53
CA ASN A 370 -25.40 -12.80 21.60
C ASN A 370 -24.57 -14.04 21.92
N LEU A 371 -24.18 -14.18 23.20
CA LEU A 371 -23.31 -15.25 23.69
C LEU A 371 -23.99 -16.63 23.77
N GLN A 372 -25.32 -16.70 23.89
CA GLN A 372 -26.05 -17.97 23.88
C GLN A 372 -26.19 -18.52 22.47
N THR A 373 -26.52 -17.67 21.50
CA THR A 373 -26.86 -18.09 20.13
C THR A 373 -25.67 -18.08 19.17
N GLY A 374 -24.55 -17.43 19.53
CA GLY A 374 -23.39 -17.26 18.65
C GLY A 374 -23.64 -16.32 17.46
N GLN A 375 -24.73 -15.55 17.46
CA GLN A 375 -25.15 -14.73 16.33
C GLN A 375 -24.99 -13.23 16.57
N VAL A 376 -24.81 -12.49 15.47
CA VAL A 376 -24.91 -11.02 15.44
C VAL A 376 -26.38 -10.65 15.63
N GLU A 377 -26.75 -10.05 16.77
CA GLU A 377 -28.09 -9.48 16.94
C GLU A 377 -28.26 -8.24 16.05
N LYS A 378 -27.22 -7.39 15.99
CA LYS A 378 -27.29 -6.11 15.28
C LYS A 378 -25.92 -5.55 14.91
N THR A 379 -25.84 -4.82 13.80
CA THR A 379 -24.65 -4.07 13.38
C THR A 379 -25.00 -2.61 13.10
N TYR A 380 -24.15 -1.71 13.57
CA TYR A 380 -24.23 -0.27 13.39
C TYR A 380 -23.05 0.19 12.52
N LEU A 381 -23.34 0.82 11.39
CA LEU A 381 -22.35 1.43 10.52
C LEU A 381 -22.15 2.89 10.94
N MET A 382 -20.91 3.31 11.20
CA MET A 382 -20.64 4.73 11.42
C MET A 382 -20.72 5.49 10.10
N ASP A 383 -21.32 6.68 10.11
CA ASP A 383 -21.30 7.59 8.96
C ASP A 383 -19.88 7.81 8.45
N LYS A 384 -19.79 7.92 7.13
CA LYS A 384 -18.61 8.26 6.31
C LYS A 384 -17.84 9.50 6.82
N ALA A 385 -17.00 9.31 7.83
CA ALA A 385 -16.16 10.33 8.45
C ALA A 385 -14.71 10.34 7.91
N GLY A 386 -14.40 9.52 6.89
CA GLY A 386 -13.15 9.61 6.16
C GLY A 386 -12.96 10.98 5.49
N TYR A 387 -11.83 11.62 5.76
CA TYR A 387 -11.35 12.79 5.03
C TYR A 387 -10.64 12.34 3.74
N PHE A 388 -10.69 13.18 2.70
CA PHE A 388 -9.79 13.01 1.56
C PHE A 388 -8.40 13.50 1.97
N ASN A 389 -7.57 12.59 2.46
CA ASN A 389 -6.20 12.88 2.87
C ASN A 389 -5.25 12.52 1.72
N VAL A 390 -4.56 13.52 1.19
CA VAL A 390 -3.52 13.37 0.17
C VAL A 390 -2.20 13.07 0.87
N PHE A 391 -1.65 11.87 0.65
CA PHE A 391 -0.41 11.40 1.24
C PHE A 391 0.76 11.54 0.24
N TRP A 392 1.39 12.72 0.22
CA TRP A 392 2.64 12.95 -0.52
C TRP A 392 3.79 12.04 -0.08
N ARG A 393 3.72 11.50 1.15
CA ARG A 393 4.74 10.64 1.73
C ARG A 393 5.02 9.39 0.89
N ASN A 394 4.06 8.83 0.17
CA ASN A 394 4.27 7.64 -0.67
C ASN A 394 5.35 7.88 -1.74
N PHE A 395 5.44 9.10 -2.29
CA PHE A 395 6.51 9.48 -3.23
C PHE A 395 7.86 9.68 -2.55
N ILE A 396 7.88 10.13 -1.29
CA ILE A 396 9.13 10.28 -0.51
C ILE A 396 9.65 8.89 -0.11
N ASP A 397 8.77 8.06 0.45
CA ASP A 397 9.05 6.70 0.89
C ASP A 397 9.55 5.81 -0.27
N LEU A 398 9.12 6.08 -1.52
CA LEU A 398 9.62 5.42 -2.74
C LEU A 398 11.12 5.66 -2.99
N PHE A 399 11.63 6.87 -2.74
CA PHE A 399 13.04 7.20 -2.96
C PHE A 399 13.92 7.02 -1.70
N TYR A 400 13.31 6.92 -0.52
CA TYR A 400 14.03 6.71 0.75
C TYR A 400 14.20 5.23 1.13
N ASN A 401 13.15 4.41 0.96
CA ASN A 401 13.19 3.01 1.39
C ASN A 401 13.70 2.06 0.30
N ILE A 402 13.90 2.56 -0.93
CA ILE A 402 14.21 1.78 -2.13
C ILE A 402 15.09 2.63 -3.03
N ASP A 403 16.06 2.01 -3.70
CA ASP A 403 16.91 2.62 -4.72
C ASP A 403 16.15 2.94 -6.02
N PHE A 404 14.95 3.52 -5.96
CA PHE A 404 14.16 3.81 -7.17
C PHE A 404 14.90 4.78 -8.12
N GLY A 405 15.72 5.69 -7.57
CA GLY A 405 16.63 6.53 -8.36
C GLY A 405 17.67 5.75 -9.16
N LEU A 406 18.17 4.61 -8.64
CA LEU A 406 19.06 3.70 -9.36
C LEU A 406 18.33 3.07 -10.55
N TYR A 407 17.09 2.60 -10.36
CA TYR A 407 16.29 2.00 -11.43
C TYR A 407 15.98 3.01 -12.53
N VAL A 408 15.67 4.26 -12.17
CA VAL A 408 15.48 5.35 -13.13
C VAL A 408 16.76 5.61 -13.93
N ARG A 409 17.90 5.77 -13.25
CA ARG A 409 19.21 5.99 -13.90
C ARG A 409 19.57 4.85 -14.85
N ASN A 410 19.44 3.60 -14.40
CA ASN A 410 19.75 2.41 -15.18
C ASN A 410 18.86 2.33 -16.43
N SER A 411 17.56 2.61 -16.30
CA SER A 411 16.62 2.59 -17.42
C SER A 411 16.99 3.62 -18.48
N PHE A 412 17.29 4.86 -18.10
CA PHE A 412 17.77 5.88 -19.04
C PHE A 412 19.06 5.47 -19.76
N ILE A 413 20.04 4.90 -19.04
CA ILE A 413 21.29 4.43 -19.64
C ILE A 413 21.02 3.29 -20.63
N ILE A 414 20.29 2.24 -20.21
CA ILE A 414 19.99 1.07 -21.05
C ILE A 414 19.18 1.48 -22.29
N CYS A 415 18.13 2.28 -22.13
CA CYS A 415 17.28 2.71 -23.25
C CYS A 415 18.04 3.63 -24.22
N GLY A 416 18.79 4.62 -23.70
CA GLY A 416 19.57 5.54 -24.52
C GLY A 416 20.69 4.86 -25.30
N VAL A 417 21.44 3.97 -24.65
CA VAL A 417 22.53 3.22 -25.29
C VAL A 417 21.97 2.20 -26.31
N THR A 418 20.87 1.51 -25.98
CA THR A 418 20.16 0.63 -26.93
C THR A 418 19.70 1.40 -28.16
N ALA A 419 19.02 2.54 -27.96
CA ALA A 419 18.53 3.37 -29.05
C ALA A 419 19.68 3.87 -29.94
N PHE A 420 20.79 4.34 -29.35
CA PHE A 420 21.96 4.81 -30.09
C PHE A 420 22.58 3.73 -30.99
N PHE A 421 22.95 2.57 -30.43
CA PHE A 421 23.59 1.51 -31.22
C PHE A 421 22.64 0.88 -32.24
N SER A 422 21.39 0.64 -31.85
CA SER A 422 20.37 0.09 -32.75
C SER A 422 20.06 1.06 -33.90
N MET A 423 20.06 2.37 -33.64
CA MET A 423 19.84 3.38 -34.68
C MET A 423 20.95 3.36 -35.73
N ILE A 424 22.22 3.34 -35.31
CA ILE A 424 23.37 3.32 -36.22
C ILE A 424 23.30 2.09 -37.12
N LEU A 425 23.14 0.90 -36.51
CA LEU A 425 23.05 -0.37 -37.24
C LEU A 425 21.83 -0.42 -38.16
N ALA A 426 20.66 0.04 -37.70
CA ALA A 426 19.44 0.02 -38.49
C ALA A 426 19.51 1.01 -39.67
N THR A 427 20.08 2.21 -39.47
CA THR A 427 20.23 3.22 -40.51
C THR A 427 21.14 2.75 -41.64
N ILE A 428 22.32 2.23 -41.30
CA ILE A 428 23.28 1.70 -42.28
C ILE A 428 22.68 0.50 -43.02
N THR A 429 22.06 -0.44 -42.30
CA THR A 429 21.46 -1.64 -42.89
C THR A 429 20.27 -1.31 -43.80
N ALA A 430 19.40 -0.39 -43.37
CA ALA A 430 18.25 0.04 -44.17
C ALA A 430 18.67 0.73 -45.46
N TYR A 431 19.62 1.68 -45.39
CA TYR A 431 20.16 2.34 -46.58
C TYR A 431 20.77 1.32 -47.56
N ALA A 432 21.58 0.39 -47.04
CA ALA A 432 22.20 -0.65 -47.85
C ALA A 432 21.18 -1.58 -48.53
N LEU A 433 20.10 -1.95 -47.85
CA LEU A 433 19.01 -2.76 -48.41
C LEU A 433 18.17 -2.03 -49.47
N VAL A 434 18.10 -0.70 -49.43
CA VAL A 434 17.38 0.10 -50.44
C VAL A 434 18.26 0.39 -51.66
N ARG A 435 19.53 0.77 -51.47
CA ARG A 435 20.38 1.31 -52.56
C ARG A 435 21.33 0.29 -53.19
N PHE A 436 21.87 -0.67 -52.44
CA PHE A 436 22.81 -1.65 -53.01
C PHE A 436 22.10 -2.89 -53.59
N LYS A 437 22.42 -3.21 -54.84
CA LYS A 437 22.00 -4.44 -55.52
C LYS A 437 23.04 -5.53 -55.26
N PHE A 438 22.74 -6.43 -54.34
CA PHE A 438 23.57 -7.60 -54.02
C PHE A 438 22.72 -8.89 -54.00
N PRO A 439 23.31 -10.06 -54.32
CA PRO A 439 22.59 -11.33 -54.30
C PRO A 439 22.02 -11.60 -52.90
N GLY A 440 20.73 -11.92 -52.83
CA GLY A 440 20.05 -12.21 -51.56
C GLY A 440 19.36 -11.02 -50.87
N ASN A 441 19.46 -9.77 -51.35
CA ASN A 441 18.82 -8.60 -50.71
C ASN A 441 17.31 -8.82 -50.38
N ARG A 442 16.51 -9.33 -51.33
CA ARG A 442 15.08 -9.64 -51.10
C ARG A 442 14.86 -10.70 -50.03
N PHE A 443 15.71 -11.74 -50.01
CA PHE A 443 15.65 -12.79 -48.99
C PHE A 443 16.00 -12.21 -47.62
N LEU A 444 17.10 -11.47 -47.50
CA LEU A 444 17.55 -10.87 -46.24
C LEU A 444 16.53 -9.87 -45.68
N SER A 445 15.96 -9.00 -46.54
CA SER A 445 14.86 -8.09 -46.16
C SER A 445 13.66 -8.83 -45.56
N THR A 446 13.31 -10.01 -46.11
CA THR A 446 12.16 -10.80 -45.65
C THR A 446 12.51 -11.64 -44.41
N ALA A 447 13.70 -12.23 -44.37
CA ALA A 447 14.19 -13.05 -43.27
C ALA A 447 14.35 -12.25 -41.98
N VAL A 448 14.86 -11.01 -42.06
CA VAL A 448 14.96 -10.08 -40.92
C VAL A 448 13.58 -9.87 -40.28
N LEU A 449 12.54 -9.59 -41.08
CA LEU A 449 11.17 -9.47 -40.57
C LEU A 449 10.61 -10.78 -40.02
N SER A 450 10.92 -11.91 -40.66
CA SER A 450 10.43 -13.23 -40.23
C SER A 450 10.89 -13.60 -38.82
N THR A 451 12.01 -13.06 -38.33
CA THR A 451 12.44 -13.23 -36.92
C THR A 451 11.41 -12.72 -35.91
N GLN A 452 10.64 -11.67 -36.27
CA GLN A 452 9.63 -11.05 -35.40
C GLN A 452 8.34 -11.89 -35.29
N MET A 453 8.20 -12.96 -36.09
CA MET A 453 7.11 -13.92 -35.96
C MET A 453 7.30 -14.86 -34.76
N ILE A 454 8.51 -14.93 -34.19
CA ILE A 454 8.80 -15.72 -32.99
C ILE A 454 8.44 -14.91 -31.74
N PRO A 455 7.59 -15.42 -30.82
CA PRO A 455 7.30 -14.72 -29.58
C PRO A 455 8.57 -14.53 -28.73
N GLY A 456 8.96 -13.28 -28.45
CA GLY A 456 10.23 -12.97 -27.76
C GLY A 456 10.40 -13.69 -26.41
N VAL A 457 9.30 -13.94 -25.69
CA VAL A 457 9.31 -14.70 -24.42
C VAL A 457 9.81 -16.14 -24.60
N MET A 458 9.61 -16.77 -25.76
CA MET A 458 10.14 -18.12 -26.04
C MET A 458 11.67 -18.13 -26.17
N MET A 459 12.28 -17.01 -26.56
CA MET A 459 13.72 -16.85 -26.67
C MET A 459 14.41 -16.60 -25.32
N LEU A 460 13.66 -16.41 -24.23
CA LEU A 460 14.20 -16.11 -22.91
C LEU A 460 15.19 -17.18 -22.41
N ILE A 461 14.84 -18.47 -22.51
CA ILE A 461 15.71 -19.59 -22.10
C ILE A 461 16.92 -19.72 -23.05
N PRO A 462 16.77 -19.74 -24.39
CA PRO A 462 17.89 -19.70 -25.33
C PRO A 462 18.88 -18.56 -25.08
N VAL A 463 18.39 -17.32 -24.89
CA VAL A 463 19.23 -16.14 -24.62
C VAL A 463 19.96 -16.27 -23.28
N TYR A 464 19.28 -16.77 -22.24
CA TYR A 464 19.89 -17.01 -20.93
C TYR A 464 21.05 -18.02 -21.01
N ILE A 465 20.86 -19.15 -21.71
CA ILE A 465 21.89 -20.16 -21.92
C ILE A 465 23.03 -19.62 -22.81
N MET A 466 22.71 -18.86 -23.85
CA MET A 466 23.70 -18.19 -24.69
C MET A 466 24.58 -17.23 -23.88
N PHE A 467 23.98 -16.48 -22.95
CA PHE A 467 24.72 -15.54 -22.09
C PHE A 467 25.67 -16.26 -21.14
N ILE A 468 25.24 -17.38 -20.55
CA ILE A 468 26.14 -18.25 -19.76
C ILE A 468 27.30 -18.73 -20.63
N LYS A 469 27.04 -19.33 -21.80
CA LYS A 469 28.08 -19.85 -22.69
C LYS A 469 29.07 -18.79 -23.19
N ILE A 470 28.60 -17.56 -23.47
CA ILE A 470 29.48 -16.44 -23.85
C ILE A 470 30.38 -16.04 -22.68
N THR A 471 29.83 -15.98 -21.46
CA THR A 471 30.63 -15.67 -20.26
C THR A 471 31.62 -16.78 -19.94
N GLU A 472 31.25 -18.05 -20.09
CA GLU A 472 32.17 -19.20 -19.94
C GLU A 472 33.30 -19.17 -20.98
N ALA A 473 33.00 -18.83 -22.24
CA ALA A 473 33.98 -18.85 -23.33
C ALA A 473 34.90 -17.62 -23.39
N THR A 474 34.43 -16.44 -22.94
CA THR A 474 35.18 -15.17 -23.06
C THR A 474 35.62 -14.57 -21.72
N GLY A 475 35.09 -15.06 -20.60
CA GLY A 475 35.24 -14.44 -19.28
C GLY A 475 34.43 -13.15 -19.08
N ILE A 476 33.72 -12.65 -20.11
CA ILE A 476 32.98 -11.39 -20.04
C ILE A 476 31.57 -11.62 -19.50
N PRO A 477 31.16 -11.00 -18.37
CA PRO A 477 29.84 -11.23 -17.76
C PRO A 477 28.72 -10.57 -18.57
N MET A 478 27.88 -11.40 -19.20
CA MET A 478 26.70 -10.96 -19.96
C MET A 478 25.45 -10.87 -19.08
N LYS A 479 25.29 -11.78 -18.12
CA LYS A 479 24.22 -11.69 -17.12
C LYS A 479 24.59 -10.69 -16.03
N GLY A 480 23.61 -9.93 -15.56
CA GLY A 480 23.75 -8.98 -14.46
C GLY A 480 24.32 -7.63 -14.85
N THR A 481 24.68 -7.42 -16.13
CA THR A 481 25.36 -6.21 -16.63
C THR A 481 24.49 -5.39 -17.57
N VAL A 482 24.74 -4.08 -17.64
CA VAL A 482 24.08 -3.15 -18.57
C VAL A 482 24.33 -3.55 -20.03
N ALA A 483 25.58 -3.94 -20.34
CA ALA A 483 25.98 -4.32 -21.70
C ALA A 483 25.21 -5.54 -22.23
N GLY A 484 24.98 -6.56 -21.39
CA GLY A 484 24.17 -7.71 -21.77
C GLY A 484 22.72 -7.34 -22.09
N LEU A 485 22.08 -6.51 -21.27
CA LEU A 485 20.69 -6.12 -21.52
C LEU A 485 20.57 -5.24 -22.78
N VAL A 486 21.49 -4.30 -22.99
CA VAL A 486 21.61 -3.51 -24.24
C VAL A 486 21.75 -4.43 -25.46
N PHE A 487 22.59 -5.47 -25.38
CA PHE A 487 22.78 -6.42 -26.48
C PHE A 487 21.49 -7.16 -26.85
N VAL A 488 20.74 -7.66 -25.86
CA VAL A 488 19.44 -8.33 -26.10
C VAL A 488 18.44 -7.35 -26.71
N TYR A 489 18.28 -6.17 -26.11
CA TYR A 489 17.31 -5.17 -26.59
C TYR A 489 17.62 -4.73 -28.02
N ALA A 490 18.90 -4.47 -28.33
CA ALA A 490 19.32 -4.15 -29.69
C ALA A 490 18.96 -5.28 -30.65
N ALA A 491 19.30 -6.53 -30.34
CA ALA A 491 19.00 -7.69 -31.19
C ALA A 491 17.49 -7.86 -31.48
N PHE A 492 16.62 -7.61 -30.50
CA PHE A 492 15.16 -7.73 -30.68
C PHE A 492 14.53 -6.54 -31.41
N PHE A 493 15.00 -5.31 -31.18
CA PHE A 493 14.38 -4.11 -31.75
C PHE A 493 14.96 -3.71 -33.11
N LEU A 494 16.16 -4.18 -33.47
CA LEU A 494 16.82 -3.90 -34.75
C LEU A 494 15.98 -4.30 -35.99
N PRO A 495 15.34 -5.49 -36.07
CA PRO A 495 14.66 -5.93 -37.30
C PRO A 495 13.51 -5.02 -37.74
N PHE A 496 12.66 -4.58 -36.80
CA PHE A 496 11.58 -3.64 -37.09
C PHE A 496 12.10 -2.23 -37.37
N SER A 497 13.18 -1.83 -36.69
CA SER A 497 13.85 -0.54 -36.92
C SER A 497 14.44 -0.44 -38.33
N ILE A 498 15.07 -1.51 -38.82
CA ILE A 498 15.53 -1.63 -40.21
C ILE A 498 14.35 -1.46 -41.17
N TRP A 499 13.20 -2.07 -40.89
CA TRP A 499 12.04 -2.01 -41.76
C TRP A 499 11.41 -0.62 -41.85
N ILE A 500 11.26 0.09 -40.71
CA ILE A 500 10.79 1.49 -40.70
C ILE A 500 11.72 2.35 -41.56
N LEU A 501 13.03 2.34 -41.26
CA LEU A 501 14.02 3.16 -41.97
C LEU A 501 14.13 2.80 -43.45
N ARG A 502 13.95 1.52 -43.81
CA ARG A 502 13.89 1.07 -45.20
C ARG A 502 12.72 1.72 -45.94
N GLY A 503 11.59 1.96 -45.28
CA GLY A 503 10.48 2.74 -45.84
C GLY A 503 10.88 4.18 -46.15
N PHE A 504 11.49 4.88 -45.20
CA PHE A 504 11.96 6.26 -45.38
C PHE A 504 13.02 6.39 -46.48
N PHE A 505 14.06 5.56 -46.47
CA PHE A 505 15.08 5.57 -47.54
C PHE A 505 14.49 5.22 -48.90
N ALA A 506 13.49 4.34 -48.98
CA ALA A 506 12.81 4.01 -50.23
C ALA A 506 11.92 5.15 -50.76
N SER A 507 11.42 6.04 -49.89
CA SER A 507 10.63 7.22 -50.30
C SER A 507 11.46 8.37 -50.87
N ILE A 508 12.79 8.38 -50.68
CA ILE A 508 13.67 9.40 -51.26
C ILE A 508 13.83 9.13 -52.76
N PRO A 509 13.49 10.09 -53.65
CA PRO A 509 13.60 9.93 -55.10
C PRO A 509 15.03 9.62 -55.53
N LEU A 510 15.21 8.58 -56.35
CA LEU A 510 16.53 8.13 -56.81
C LEU A 510 17.27 9.22 -57.62
N ALA A 511 16.52 10.05 -58.36
CA ALA A 511 17.06 11.17 -59.14
C ALA A 511 17.91 12.16 -58.34
N LEU A 512 17.67 12.33 -57.03
CA LEU A 512 18.50 13.18 -56.17
C LEU A 512 19.89 12.59 -55.94
N GLU A 513 19.98 11.27 -55.83
CA GLU A 513 21.24 10.54 -55.64
C GLU A 513 21.98 10.37 -56.97
N GLU A 514 21.25 10.20 -58.08
CA GLU A 514 21.81 10.21 -59.44
C GLU A 514 22.41 11.59 -59.79
N ALA A 515 21.70 12.68 -59.50
CA ALA A 515 22.23 14.05 -59.68
C ALA A 515 23.52 14.27 -58.86
N ALA A 516 23.53 13.88 -57.59
CA ALA A 516 24.73 13.97 -56.75
C ALA A 516 25.89 13.09 -57.23
N THR A 517 25.59 11.96 -57.89
CA THR A 517 26.60 11.11 -58.53
C THR A 517 27.23 11.81 -59.75
N LEU A 518 26.44 12.55 -60.53
CA LEU A 518 26.93 13.40 -61.62
C LEU A 518 27.79 14.56 -61.11
N ASP A 519 27.46 15.12 -59.94
CA ASP A 519 28.28 16.11 -59.22
C ASP A 519 29.56 15.50 -58.58
N GLY A 520 29.84 14.22 -58.81
CA GLY A 520 31.05 13.53 -58.35
C GLY A 520 31.03 13.11 -56.87
N CYS A 521 29.88 13.09 -56.20
CA CYS A 521 29.80 12.61 -54.82
C CYS A 521 30.03 11.10 -54.73
N THR A 522 30.82 10.67 -53.74
CA THR A 522 30.97 9.23 -53.43
C THR A 522 29.70 8.66 -52.78
N PRO A 523 29.45 7.33 -52.82
CA PRO A 523 28.26 6.73 -52.20
C PRO A 523 28.09 7.03 -50.69
N PHE A 524 29.19 7.21 -49.97
CA PHE A 524 29.18 7.64 -48.56
C PHE A 524 28.84 9.12 -48.40
N GLN A 525 29.31 9.98 -49.31
CA GLN A 525 28.93 11.40 -49.33
C GLN A 525 27.45 11.57 -49.67
N ILE A 526 26.92 10.80 -50.62
CA ILE A 526 25.49 10.78 -50.97
C ILE A 526 24.65 10.35 -49.75
N PHE A 527 25.04 9.25 -49.09
CA PHE A 527 24.43 8.82 -47.84
C PHE A 527 24.40 9.93 -46.79
N TYR A 528 25.57 10.49 -46.45
CA TYR A 528 25.72 11.41 -45.32
C TYR A 528 25.16 12.81 -45.60
N LYS A 529 25.27 13.34 -46.82
CA LYS A 529 24.85 14.70 -47.18
C LYS A 529 23.41 14.79 -47.67
N ILE A 530 22.84 13.71 -48.23
CA ILE A 530 21.52 13.74 -48.89
C ILE A 530 20.57 12.76 -48.21
N SER A 531 20.86 11.46 -48.27
CA SER A 531 19.90 10.43 -47.85
C SER A 531 19.63 10.47 -46.33
N LEU A 532 20.67 10.72 -45.53
CA LEU A 532 20.59 10.78 -44.07
C LEU A 532 19.80 12.02 -43.57
N PRO A 533 20.09 13.27 -43.99
CA PRO A 533 19.28 14.44 -43.65
C PRO A 533 17.81 14.33 -44.05
N LEU A 534 17.52 13.84 -45.27
CA LEU A 534 16.16 13.66 -45.75
C LEU A 534 15.40 12.57 -44.97
N SER A 535 16.10 11.57 -44.43
CA SER A 535 15.53 10.51 -43.58
C SER A 535 15.39 10.90 -42.11
N MET A 536 15.82 12.09 -41.68
CA MET A 536 15.82 12.48 -40.26
C MET A 536 14.46 12.35 -39.53
N PRO A 537 13.30 12.65 -40.13
CA PRO A 537 12.00 12.39 -39.50
C PRO A 537 11.80 10.91 -39.15
N GLY A 538 12.23 10.01 -40.04
CA GLY A 538 12.17 8.56 -39.84
C GLY A 538 13.19 8.03 -38.83
N ILE A 539 14.40 8.61 -38.81
CA ILE A 539 15.45 8.33 -37.83
C ILE A 539 14.97 8.71 -36.41
N VAL A 540 14.39 9.90 -36.26
CA VAL A 540 13.81 10.34 -34.97
C VAL A 540 12.64 9.44 -34.56
N ALA A 541 11.69 9.16 -35.46
CA ALA A 541 10.55 8.28 -35.16
C ALA A 541 11.00 6.85 -34.76
N THR A 542 12.00 6.30 -35.46
CA THR A 542 12.56 4.97 -35.16
C THR A 542 13.33 4.98 -33.83
N GLY A 543 14.02 6.08 -33.49
CA GLY A 543 14.75 6.22 -32.23
C GLY A 543 13.82 6.24 -31.02
N ILE A 544 12.69 6.95 -31.16
CA ILE A 544 11.61 6.96 -30.17
C ILE A 544 11.03 5.55 -30.01
N TYR A 545 10.76 4.85 -31.11
CA TYR A 545 10.30 3.46 -31.08
C TYR A 545 11.25 2.56 -30.26
N ILE A 546 12.57 2.57 -30.57
CA ILE A 546 13.54 1.74 -29.85
C ILE A 546 13.60 2.12 -28.37
N PHE A 547 13.60 3.42 -28.05
CA PHE A 547 13.64 3.89 -26.67
C PHE A 547 12.41 3.43 -25.87
N LEU A 548 11.20 3.60 -26.41
CA LEU A 548 9.97 3.20 -25.73
C LEU A 548 9.89 1.70 -25.53
N GLN A 549 10.26 0.90 -26.54
CA GLN A 549 10.30 -0.55 -26.43
C GLN A 549 11.30 -1.03 -25.38
N ALA A 550 12.46 -0.36 -25.24
CA ALA A 550 13.42 -0.64 -24.18
C ALA A 550 12.97 -0.18 -22.79
N TRP A 551 12.16 0.88 -22.72
CA TRP A 551 11.66 1.46 -21.47
C TRP A 551 10.59 0.59 -20.81
N ASP A 552 9.71 0.00 -21.61
CA ASP A 552 8.59 -0.84 -21.15
C ASP A 552 8.95 -2.33 -20.99
N GLU A 553 10.15 -2.76 -21.40
CA GLU A 553 10.57 -4.16 -21.37
C GLU A 553 10.84 -4.66 -19.94
N LEU A 554 10.10 -5.71 -19.54
CA LEU A 554 10.16 -6.32 -18.22
C LEU A 554 10.73 -7.74 -18.21
N VAL A 555 10.51 -8.53 -19.26
CA VAL A 555 10.70 -9.99 -19.23
C VAL A 555 12.18 -10.35 -19.25
N PHE A 556 12.95 -9.76 -20.17
CA PHE A 556 14.39 -9.94 -20.22
C PHE A 556 15.07 -9.19 -19.08
N ALA A 557 14.65 -7.97 -18.76
CA ALA A 557 15.19 -7.23 -17.60
C ALA A 557 15.08 -8.03 -16.30
N TRP A 558 13.92 -8.62 -16.01
CA TRP A 558 13.69 -9.38 -14.78
C TRP A 558 14.62 -10.59 -14.61
N VAL A 559 14.96 -11.28 -15.71
CA VAL A 559 15.76 -12.51 -15.66
C VAL A 559 17.27 -12.24 -15.82
N LEU A 560 17.64 -11.18 -16.53
CA LEU A 560 19.02 -10.87 -16.88
C LEU A 560 19.68 -9.81 -16.00
N THR A 561 18.94 -8.98 -15.27
CA THR A 561 19.54 -7.95 -14.38
C THR A 561 20.02 -8.53 -13.04
N SER A 562 20.86 -7.76 -12.36
CA SER A 562 21.25 -7.94 -10.95
C SER A 562 20.73 -6.76 -10.12
N ALA A 563 20.84 -6.82 -8.78
CA ALA A 563 20.38 -5.73 -7.89
C ALA A 563 20.87 -4.33 -8.30
N HIS A 564 22.07 -4.23 -8.90
CA HIS A 564 22.65 -2.95 -9.33
C HIS A 564 22.27 -2.52 -10.75
N THR A 565 21.67 -3.41 -11.56
CA THR A 565 21.32 -3.16 -12.98
C THR A 565 19.83 -3.25 -13.29
N MET A 566 18.97 -3.44 -12.27
CA MET A 566 17.51 -3.43 -12.42
C MET A 566 17.01 -2.14 -13.09
N THR A 567 15.99 -2.28 -13.94
CA THR A 567 15.25 -1.21 -14.61
C THR A 567 13.98 -0.83 -13.85
N ILE A 568 13.30 0.25 -14.26
CA ILE A 568 12.04 0.71 -13.67
C ILE A 568 10.96 -0.39 -13.67
N PRO A 569 10.68 -1.12 -14.78
CA PRO A 569 9.70 -2.20 -14.76
C PRO A 569 10.02 -3.29 -13.73
N VAL A 570 11.30 -3.65 -13.59
CA VAL A 570 11.77 -4.62 -12.59
C VAL A 570 11.54 -4.10 -11.18
N GLY A 571 11.91 -2.84 -10.90
CA GLY A 571 11.68 -2.19 -9.61
C GLY A 571 10.20 -2.07 -9.24
N ILE A 572 9.34 -1.72 -10.19
CA ILE A 572 7.87 -1.68 -9.99
C ILE A 572 7.33 -3.08 -9.65
N ARG A 573 7.85 -4.12 -10.31
CA ARG A 573 7.41 -5.49 -10.06
C ARG A 573 7.70 -5.96 -8.63
N LEU A 574 8.74 -5.43 -7.96
CA LEU A 574 9.06 -5.79 -6.57
C LEU A 574 7.93 -5.43 -5.58
N PHE A 575 6.99 -4.55 -5.94
CA PHE A 575 5.82 -4.24 -5.13
C PHE A 575 4.70 -5.30 -5.17
N VAL A 576 4.81 -6.30 -6.04
CA VAL A 576 3.86 -7.40 -6.19
C VAL A 576 4.50 -8.69 -5.68
N GLY A 577 4.13 -9.09 -4.46
CA GLY A 577 4.68 -10.26 -3.75
C GLY A 577 3.60 -11.23 -3.27
N ASN A 578 4.01 -12.41 -2.83
CA ASN A 578 3.07 -13.49 -2.48
C ASN A 578 2.27 -13.27 -1.18
N PHE A 579 2.69 -12.35 -0.30
CA PHE A 579 2.13 -12.19 1.05
C PHE A 579 1.50 -10.80 1.32
N GLN A 580 2.12 -9.74 0.80
CA GLN A 580 1.66 -8.35 0.89
C GLN A 580 2.07 -7.63 -0.39
N ASN A 581 1.13 -6.95 -1.04
CA ASN A 581 1.40 -6.08 -2.19
C ASN A 581 1.34 -4.63 -1.75
N ARG A 582 2.38 -3.84 -2.06
CA ARG A 582 2.45 -2.41 -1.74
C ARG A 582 1.93 -1.58 -2.90
N TYR A 583 0.61 -1.57 -3.07
CA TYR A 583 -0.03 -0.82 -4.15
C TYR A 583 0.13 0.70 -4.02
N ASP A 584 0.31 1.20 -2.79
CA ASP A 584 0.70 2.57 -2.47
C ASP A 584 1.99 2.97 -3.20
N LEU A 585 3.05 2.17 -3.06
CA LEU A 585 4.33 2.42 -3.71
C LEU A 585 4.31 2.03 -5.19
N LEU A 586 3.58 0.97 -5.57
CA LEU A 586 3.39 0.60 -6.98
C LEU A 586 2.81 1.76 -7.78
N MET A 587 1.72 2.38 -7.29
CA MET A 587 1.07 3.50 -7.98
C MET A 587 1.98 4.74 -8.03
N ALA A 588 2.73 5.02 -6.95
CA ALA A 588 3.72 6.11 -6.94
C ALA A 588 4.86 5.87 -7.95
N ALA A 589 5.46 4.69 -7.93
CA ALA A 589 6.55 4.29 -8.82
C ALA A 589 6.14 4.33 -10.30
N SER A 590 4.94 3.79 -10.59
CA SER A 590 4.38 3.73 -11.93
C SER A 590 3.95 5.12 -12.44
N THR A 591 3.52 6.02 -11.54
CA THR A 591 3.32 7.44 -11.85
C THR A 591 4.63 8.11 -12.25
N VAL A 592 5.71 7.93 -11.48
CA VAL A 592 7.04 8.49 -11.79
C VAL A 592 7.58 7.93 -13.11
N ALA A 593 7.41 6.63 -13.37
CA ALA A 593 7.81 5.96 -14.60
C ALA A 593 7.16 6.52 -15.87
N THR A 594 5.96 7.08 -15.75
CA THR A 594 5.20 7.66 -16.86
C THR A 594 5.71 9.06 -17.24
N ILE A 595 6.36 9.79 -16.32
CA ILE A 595 6.79 11.19 -16.53
C ILE A 595 7.77 11.33 -17.71
N PRO A 596 8.85 10.53 -17.84
CA PRO A 596 9.76 10.61 -18.98
C PRO A 596 9.08 10.35 -20.33
N VAL A 597 8.15 9.39 -20.39
CA VAL A 597 7.38 9.05 -21.59
C VAL A 597 6.50 10.24 -22.02
N MET A 598 5.80 10.88 -21.07
CA MET A 598 5.01 12.09 -21.36
C MET A 598 5.88 13.25 -21.86
N ILE A 599 7.05 13.48 -21.24
CA ILE A 599 7.97 14.56 -21.67
C ILE A 599 8.46 14.32 -23.10
N MET A 600 8.92 13.11 -23.42
CA MET A 600 9.33 12.76 -24.78
C MET A 600 8.19 12.92 -25.79
N PHE A 601 6.98 12.44 -25.46
CA PHE A 601 5.82 12.59 -26.33
C PHE A 601 5.49 14.06 -26.62
N ILE A 602 5.45 14.92 -25.60
CA ILE A 602 5.18 16.36 -25.75
C ILE A 602 6.23 17.05 -26.64
N LEU A 603 7.50 16.69 -26.49
CA LEU A 603 8.62 17.25 -27.27
C LEU A 603 8.65 16.75 -28.73
N LEU A 604 8.21 15.51 -28.98
CA LEU A 604 8.44 14.79 -30.24
C LEU A 604 7.18 14.52 -31.08
N GLN A 605 5.99 14.91 -30.58
CA GLN A 605 4.70 14.75 -31.28
C GLN A 605 4.70 15.28 -32.73
N LYS A 606 5.40 16.38 -33.03
CA LYS A 606 5.45 16.96 -34.38
C LYS A 606 6.23 16.07 -35.37
N GLN A 607 7.31 15.45 -34.89
CA GLN A 607 8.19 14.55 -35.64
C GLN A 607 7.53 13.18 -35.83
N ILE A 608 6.82 12.67 -34.82
CA ILE A 608 6.04 11.43 -34.90
C ILE A 608 4.92 11.57 -35.95
N VAL A 609 4.15 12.66 -35.91
CA VAL A 609 3.03 12.90 -36.85
C VAL A 609 3.54 13.08 -38.29
N SER A 610 4.64 13.82 -38.51
CA SER A 610 5.21 14.00 -39.85
C SER A 610 5.83 12.71 -40.40
N GLY A 611 6.53 11.92 -39.58
CA GLY A 611 7.10 10.64 -40.00
C GLY A 611 6.06 9.58 -40.37
N LEU A 612 4.99 9.45 -39.58
CA LEU A 612 3.93 8.47 -39.85
C LEU A 612 3.08 8.82 -41.09
N THR A 613 3.05 10.09 -41.50
CA THR A 613 2.24 10.55 -42.65
C THR A 613 3.02 10.60 -43.96
N SER A 614 4.33 10.89 -43.94
CA SER A 614 5.14 10.96 -45.16
C SER A 614 5.34 9.59 -45.84
N GLY A 615 5.39 8.50 -45.08
CA GLY A 615 5.44 7.13 -45.64
C GLY A 615 4.12 6.60 -46.20
N ALA A 616 3.01 7.33 -46.03
CA ALA A 616 1.66 6.91 -46.42
C ALA A 616 1.15 7.58 -47.71
N VAL A 617 1.78 8.67 -48.15
CA VAL A 617 1.45 9.34 -49.41
C VAL A 617 2.31 8.75 -50.52
N LYS A 618 1.64 8.29 -51.58
CA LYS A 618 2.25 7.71 -52.76
C LYS A 618 1.88 8.59 -53.94
N ASP A 619 2.82 9.41 -54.38
CA ASP A 619 2.78 10.12 -55.67
C ASP A 619 3.38 9.20 -56.77
#